data_AF-R9HZ00-F1
#
_entry.id   AF-R9HZ00-F1
#
_cell.length_a   1.000
_cell.length_b   1.000
_cell.length_c   1.000
_cell.angle_alpha   90.00
_cell.angle_beta   90.00
_cell.angle_gamma   90.00
#
_symmetry.space_group_name_H-M   'P 1'
#
loop_
_entity.id
_entity.type
_entity.pdbx_description
1 polymer ?
#
loop_
_entity_poly.entity_id
_entity_poly.type
_entity_poly.pdbx_seq_one_letter_code
_entity_poly.pdbx_strand_id
1 'polypeptide(L)'
;MHRINLYQTLLTEGQWSYINKVFFENDCRKRKNSLRSLFEAVLYLLVTGCQWRMLPHDYPKWQLVYYYFRKWSKEGRIEHLLNKLVRKVRKKRNQSESPSVRALDAQSVKWGNRKSDNGFDANKKVKGIKRNIVVDRNGFILARTVCSASVHDSHQAHPLCNAADREWERLEKVLVDRGYRGEIAKDIEKDFAISLEVSNTPNGTKGFIPKPLRWVVERTFSWLDWFRRLSRNYEESTEVAEEMIDLAAIKILLNQI
;
A
#
# COMPACT_ATOMS: atom_id res chain seq x y z
N MET A 1 -21.46 3.95 -27.60
CA MET A 1 -20.44 5.03 -27.52
C MET A 1 -19.08 4.39 -27.28
N HIS A 2 -18.19 4.40 -28.27
CA HIS A 2 -16.79 4.09 -28.02
C HIS A 2 -16.25 5.14 -27.05
N ARG A 3 -15.84 4.72 -25.85
CA ARG A 3 -15.14 5.61 -24.92
C ARG A 3 -13.82 6.00 -25.58
N ILE A 4 -13.65 7.27 -25.87
CA ILE A 4 -12.34 7.81 -26.22
C ILE A 4 -11.44 7.53 -25.01
N ASN A 5 -10.35 6.81 -25.24
CA ASN A 5 -9.39 6.51 -24.19
C ASN A 5 -8.54 7.77 -23.93
N LEU A 6 -9.08 8.68 -23.11
CA LEU A 6 -8.46 9.98 -22.84
C LEU A 6 -7.16 9.84 -22.04
N TYR A 7 -7.08 8.84 -21.15
CA TYR A 7 -5.93 8.62 -20.28
C TYR A 7 -5.57 7.15 -20.12
N GLN A 8 -4.27 6.85 -20.10
CA GLN A 8 -3.75 5.50 -19.83
C GLN A 8 -4.11 4.96 -18.43
N THR A 9 -4.56 5.85 -17.53
CA THR A 9 -4.97 5.49 -16.17
C THR A 9 -6.41 4.98 -16.08
N LEU A 10 -7.21 5.12 -17.15
CA LEU A 10 -8.59 4.65 -17.19
C LEU A 10 -8.68 3.14 -16.96
N LEU A 11 -9.78 2.73 -16.34
CA LEU A 11 -10.03 1.32 -16.05
C LEU A 11 -10.57 0.64 -17.31
N THR A 12 -10.17 -0.61 -17.54
CA THR A 12 -10.86 -1.46 -18.51
C THR A 12 -12.26 -1.81 -18.01
N GLU A 13 -13.15 -2.28 -18.88
CA GLU A 13 -14.50 -2.71 -18.45
C GLU A 13 -14.44 -3.87 -17.45
N GLY A 14 -13.51 -4.80 -17.60
CA GLY A 14 -13.32 -5.89 -16.63
C GLY A 14 -12.85 -5.41 -15.27
N GLN A 15 -11.90 -4.48 -15.23
CA GLN A 15 -11.43 -3.86 -13.99
C GLN A 15 -12.55 -3.07 -13.30
N TRP A 16 -13.29 -2.27 -14.06
CA TRP A 16 -14.42 -1.52 -13.53
C TRP A 16 -15.54 -2.45 -13.03
N SER A 17 -15.89 -3.50 -13.78
CA SER A 17 -16.89 -4.47 -13.36
C SER A 17 -16.56 -5.09 -11.99
N TYR A 18 -15.28 -5.45 -11.79
CA TYR A 18 -14.83 -5.97 -10.51
C TYR A 18 -14.91 -4.93 -9.38
N ILE A 19 -14.42 -3.71 -9.61
CA ILE A 19 -14.49 -2.61 -8.63
C ILE A 19 -15.96 -2.29 -8.31
N ASN A 20 -16.82 -2.18 -9.32
CA ASN A 20 -18.23 -1.89 -9.12
C ASN A 20 -18.90 -2.94 -8.24
N LYS A 21 -18.60 -4.22 -8.47
CA LYS A 21 -19.14 -5.32 -7.66
C LYS A 21 -18.63 -5.30 -6.22
N VAL A 22 -17.32 -5.17 -6.03
CA VAL A 22 -16.68 -5.36 -4.70
C VAL A 22 -16.67 -4.08 -3.88
N PHE A 23 -16.34 -2.95 -4.51
CA PHE A 23 -16.18 -1.68 -3.83
C PHE A 23 -17.47 -0.87 -3.79
N PHE A 24 -18.30 -0.90 -4.85
CA PHE A 24 -19.53 -0.11 -4.95
C PHE A 24 -20.81 -0.94 -4.83
N GLU A 25 -20.71 -2.24 -4.53
CA GLU A 25 -21.88 -3.14 -4.34
C GLU A 25 -22.87 -3.12 -5.51
N ASN A 26 -22.36 -3.06 -6.74
CA ASN A 26 -23.13 -2.93 -7.97
C ASN A 26 -24.06 -1.70 -8.00
N ASP A 27 -23.60 -0.57 -7.47
CA ASP A 27 -24.38 0.66 -7.51
C ASP A 27 -24.68 1.11 -8.96
N CYS A 28 -25.95 1.03 -9.33
CA CYS A 28 -26.47 1.43 -10.64
C CYS A 28 -27.25 2.77 -10.60
N ARG A 29 -27.17 3.54 -9.50
CA ARG A 29 -27.93 4.79 -9.36
C ARG A 29 -27.41 5.83 -10.34
N LYS A 30 -28.34 6.44 -11.10
CA LYS A 30 -28.04 7.56 -12.00
C LYS A 30 -27.57 8.76 -11.18
N ARG A 31 -26.42 9.33 -11.56
CA ARG A 31 -25.79 10.49 -10.93
C ARG A 31 -25.30 11.44 -12.00
N LYS A 32 -25.18 12.73 -11.66
CA LYS A 32 -24.53 13.72 -12.53
C LYS A 32 -23.07 13.36 -12.82
N ASN A 33 -22.33 12.91 -11.80
CA ASN A 33 -20.96 12.42 -11.93
C ASN A 33 -20.93 10.92 -11.62
N SER A 34 -20.35 10.13 -12.51
CA SER A 34 -20.25 8.67 -12.29
C SER A 34 -19.22 8.33 -11.22
N LEU A 35 -19.49 7.31 -10.40
CA LEU A 35 -18.54 6.81 -9.41
C LEU A 35 -17.25 6.30 -10.07
N ARG A 36 -17.35 5.73 -11.28
CA ARG A 36 -16.19 5.36 -12.10
C ARG A 36 -15.29 6.54 -12.39
N SER A 37 -15.84 7.63 -12.89
CA SER A 37 -15.06 8.82 -13.22
C SER A 37 -14.40 9.44 -11.99
N LEU A 38 -15.08 9.44 -10.84
CA LEU A 38 -14.49 9.85 -9.56
C LEU A 38 -13.31 8.96 -9.14
N PHE A 39 -13.46 7.64 -9.26
CA PHE A 39 -12.40 6.68 -8.93
C PHE A 39 -11.21 6.78 -9.92
N GLU A 40 -11.49 6.90 -11.22
CA GLU A 40 -10.48 7.09 -12.26
C GLU A 40 -9.71 8.41 -12.09
N ALA A 41 -10.36 9.48 -11.62
CA ALA A 41 -9.69 10.74 -11.28
C ALA A 41 -8.68 10.57 -10.13
N VAL A 42 -9.01 9.76 -9.11
CA VAL A 42 -8.07 9.43 -8.02
C VAL A 42 -6.89 8.62 -8.56
N LEU A 43 -7.13 7.63 -9.42
CA LEU A 43 -6.05 6.87 -10.07
C LEU A 43 -5.17 7.75 -10.96
N TYR A 44 -5.77 8.70 -11.68
CA TYR A 44 -5.04 9.68 -12.47
C TYR A 44 -4.11 10.52 -11.58
N LEU A 45 -4.62 11.05 -10.46
CA LEU A 45 -3.82 11.81 -9.50
C LEU A 45 -2.68 10.97 -8.91
N LEU A 46 -2.95 9.71 -8.57
CA LEU A 46 -1.96 8.78 -8.03
C LEU A 46 -0.79 8.55 -9.01
N VAL A 47 -1.11 8.24 -10.27
CA VAL A 47 -0.10 7.91 -11.29
C VAL A 47 0.68 9.16 -11.71
N THR A 48 -0.01 10.27 -11.96
CA THR A 48 0.61 11.50 -12.46
C THR A 48 1.28 12.33 -11.37
N GLY A 49 0.85 12.17 -10.11
CA GLY A 49 1.30 12.99 -8.99
C GLY A 49 0.80 14.43 -9.04
N CYS A 50 -0.18 14.75 -9.90
CA CYS A 50 -0.70 16.11 -9.99
C CYS A 50 -1.31 16.56 -8.66
N GLN A 51 -1.38 17.88 -8.45
CA GLN A 51 -2.09 18.43 -7.31
C GLN A 51 -3.60 18.25 -7.50
N TRP A 52 -4.36 18.12 -6.41
CA TRP A 52 -5.82 17.99 -6.45
C TRP A 52 -6.48 19.07 -7.31
N ARG A 53 -6.07 20.33 -7.15
CA ARG A 53 -6.61 21.49 -7.89
C ARG A 53 -6.24 21.51 -9.38
N MET A 54 -5.26 20.70 -9.78
CA MET A 54 -4.78 20.57 -11.15
C MET A 54 -5.34 19.33 -11.85
N LEU A 55 -6.37 18.68 -11.28
CA LEU A 55 -7.09 17.63 -11.98
C LEU A 55 -7.64 18.15 -13.31
N PRO A 56 -7.51 17.40 -14.40
CA PRO A 56 -8.06 17.77 -15.70
C PRO A 56 -9.56 18.10 -15.67
N HIS A 57 -9.98 19.00 -16.56
CA HIS A 57 -11.34 19.55 -16.58
C HIS A 57 -12.42 18.60 -17.09
N ASP A 58 -12.02 17.50 -17.74
CA ASP A 58 -12.88 16.41 -18.17
C ASP A 58 -13.21 15.41 -17.04
N TYR A 59 -12.48 15.47 -15.91
CA TYR A 59 -12.89 14.84 -14.66
C TYR A 59 -13.87 15.71 -13.86
N PRO A 60 -14.65 15.11 -12.93
CA PRO A 60 -15.45 15.86 -11.98
C PRO A 60 -14.59 16.85 -11.19
N LYS A 61 -15.19 17.96 -10.76
CA LYS A 61 -14.51 19.01 -9.97
C LYS A 61 -13.74 18.40 -8.80
N TRP A 62 -12.49 18.84 -8.61
CA TRP A 62 -11.57 18.24 -7.63
C TRP A 62 -12.13 18.17 -6.21
N GLN A 63 -12.97 19.12 -5.79
CA GLN A 63 -13.60 19.11 -4.47
C GLN A 63 -14.47 17.87 -4.28
N LEU A 64 -15.21 17.49 -5.33
CA LEU A 64 -16.08 16.32 -5.30
C LEU A 64 -15.25 15.03 -5.32
N VAL A 65 -14.19 14.98 -6.13
CA VAL A 65 -13.25 13.85 -6.16
C VAL A 65 -12.62 13.65 -4.78
N TYR A 66 -12.11 14.73 -4.17
CA TYR A 66 -11.51 14.69 -2.84
C TYR A 66 -12.52 14.30 -1.75
N TYR A 67 -13.76 14.81 -1.83
CA TYR A 67 -14.84 14.42 -0.92
C TYR A 67 -15.08 12.91 -0.94
N TYR A 68 -15.25 12.32 -2.13
CA TYR A 68 -15.49 10.89 -2.26
C TYR A 68 -14.27 10.06 -1.85
N PHE A 69 -13.06 10.48 -2.23
CA PHE A 69 -11.82 9.86 -1.78
C PHE A 69 -11.77 9.79 -0.25
N ARG A 70 -11.94 10.93 0.44
CA ARG A 70 -11.92 10.97 1.91
C ARG A 70 -13.05 10.17 2.55
N LYS A 71 -14.24 10.16 1.93
CA LYS A 71 -15.36 9.33 2.38
C LYS A 71 -14.99 7.85 2.33
N TRP A 72 -14.46 7.37 1.21
CA TRP A 72 -14.09 5.97 1.05
C TRP A 72 -12.95 5.53 1.96
N SER A 73 -11.95 6.40 2.18
CA SER A 73 -10.87 6.14 3.14
C SER A 73 -11.41 6.00 4.57
N LYS A 74 -12.26 6.92 5.02
CA LYS A 74 -12.87 6.85 6.36
C LYS A 74 -13.76 5.61 6.55
N GLU A 75 -14.38 5.12 5.47
CA GLU A 75 -15.19 3.90 5.47
C GLU A 75 -14.35 2.61 5.37
N GLY A 76 -13.02 2.70 5.24
CA GLY A 76 -12.13 1.53 5.09
C GLY A 76 -12.32 0.75 3.78
N ARG A 77 -12.97 1.34 2.77
CA ARG A 77 -13.36 0.64 1.54
C ARG A 77 -12.17 0.33 0.64
N ILE A 78 -11.16 1.19 0.65
CA ILE A 78 -9.96 1.05 -0.17
C ILE A 78 -9.15 -0.15 0.33
N GLU A 79 -8.88 -0.22 1.63
CA GLU A 79 -8.25 -1.38 2.26
C GLU A 79 -9.04 -2.68 2.00
N HIS A 80 -10.37 -2.64 2.14
CA HIS A 80 -11.21 -3.81 1.86
C HIS A 80 -11.06 -4.30 0.41
N LEU A 81 -11.04 -3.40 -0.57
CA LEU A 81 -10.84 -3.74 -1.98
C LEU A 81 -9.44 -4.32 -2.24
N LEU A 82 -8.40 -3.76 -1.60
CA LEU A 82 -7.04 -4.32 -1.68
C LEU A 82 -7.03 -5.78 -1.18
N ASN A 83 -7.59 -6.03 -0.01
CA ASN A 83 -7.63 -7.37 0.60
C ASN A 83 -8.37 -8.39 -0.29
N LYS A 84 -9.47 -7.98 -0.93
CA LYS A 84 -10.22 -8.81 -1.89
C LYS A 84 -9.44 -9.07 -3.18
N LEU A 85 -8.71 -8.07 -3.70
CA LEU A 85 -7.86 -8.23 -4.88
C LEU A 85 -6.72 -9.19 -4.63
N VAL A 86 -6.03 -9.05 -3.50
CA VAL A 86 -4.94 -9.96 -3.12
C VAL A 86 -5.44 -11.41 -3.10
N ARG A 87 -6.56 -11.69 -2.43
CA ARG A 87 -7.16 -13.04 -2.40
C ARG A 87 -7.49 -13.56 -3.80
N LYS A 88 -8.13 -12.73 -4.63
CA LYS A 88 -8.51 -13.10 -6.00
C LYS A 88 -7.29 -13.45 -6.86
N VAL A 89 -6.25 -12.62 -6.82
CA VAL A 89 -5.03 -12.83 -7.60
C VAL A 89 -4.26 -14.05 -7.09
N ARG A 90 -4.21 -14.27 -5.77
CA ARG A 90 -3.61 -15.47 -5.18
C ARG A 90 -4.33 -16.76 -5.60
N LYS A 91 -5.67 -16.78 -5.58
CA LYS A 91 -6.45 -17.91 -6.14
C LYS A 91 -6.12 -18.17 -7.60
N LYS A 92 -6.08 -17.12 -8.43
CA LYS A 92 -5.73 -17.23 -9.86
C LYS A 92 -4.33 -17.83 -10.08
N ARG A 93 -3.42 -17.66 -9.11
CA ARG A 93 -2.07 -18.24 -9.09
C ARG A 93 -2.00 -19.62 -8.42
N ASN A 94 -3.13 -20.27 -8.13
CA ASN A 94 -3.21 -21.54 -7.38
C ASN A 94 -2.52 -21.47 -6.01
N GLN A 95 -2.68 -20.35 -5.30
CA GLN A 95 -2.14 -20.12 -3.96
C GLN A 95 -3.27 -19.99 -2.94
N SER A 96 -3.00 -20.34 -1.69
CA SER A 96 -3.92 -20.03 -0.57
C SER A 96 -4.25 -18.54 -0.54
N GLU A 97 -5.52 -18.20 -0.33
CA GLU A 97 -6.01 -16.82 -0.19
C GLU A 97 -5.22 -16.04 0.87
N SER A 98 -5.05 -16.66 2.04
CA SER A 98 -4.29 -16.11 3.15
C SER A 98 -2.85 -16.62 3.11
N PRO A 99 -1.84 -15.72 3.03
CA PRO A 99 -0.43 -16.08 2.98
C PRO A 99 0.15 -16.36 4.38
N SER A 100 1.02 -17.37 4.48
CA SER A 100 1.65 -17.78 5.74
C SER A 100 2.99 -17.12 6.07
N VAL A 101 3.74 -16.71 5.04
CA VAL A 101 5.06 -16.06 5.20
C VAL A 101 5.06 -14.70 4.53
N ARG A 102 5.67 -13.73 5.21
CA ARG A 102 5.76 -12.33 4.77
C ARG A 102 7.15 -11.76 4.93
N ALA A 103 7.39 -10.62 4.29
CA ALA A 103 8.54 -9.76 4.55
C ALA A 103 8.05 -8.39 5.02
N LEU A 104 8.71 -7.86 6.05
CA LEU A 104 8.45 -6.53 6.62
C LEU A 104 9.70 -5.68 6.47
N ASP A 105 9.53 -4.48 5.91
CA ASP A 105 10.60 -3.49 5.80
C ASP A 105 10.02 -2.06 5.74
N ALA A 106 10.91 -1.08 5.88
CA ALA A 106 10.59 0.34 5.95
C ALA A 106 11.36 1.18 4.93
N GLN A 107 10.64 2.01 4.18
CA GLN A 107 11.18 2.99 3.23
C GLN A 107 11.00 4.41 3.77
N SER A 108 12.11 5.16 3.86
CA SER A 108 12.08 6.58 4.22
C SER A 108 11.88 7.43 2.96
N VAL A 109 10.87 8.30 2.97
CA VAL A 109 10.45 9.08 1.80
C VAL A 109 10.50 10.56 2.14
N LYS A 110 11.09 11.35 1.23
CA LYS A 110 11.20 12.80 1.40
C LYS A 110 9.82 13.46 1.41
N TRP A 111 9.64 14.43 2.29
CA TRP A 111 8.47 15.28 2.26
C TRP A 111 8.38 16.16 1.00
N GLY A 112 7.15 16.39 0.56
CA GLY A 112 6.76 17.40 -0.43
C GLY A 112 5.79 18.43 0.14
N ASN A 113 5.20 18.18 1.32
CA ASN A 113 4.34 19.10 2.04
C ASN A 113 4.87 19.35 3.45
N ARG A 114 5.08 20.63 3.82
CA ARG A 114 5.63 21.00 5.13
C ARG A 114 4.68 20.80 6.31
N LYS A 115 3.38 20.75 6.04
CA LYS A 115 2.34 20.66 7.08
C LYS A 115 2.16 19.25 7.62
N SER A 116 2.66 18.22 6.94
CA SER A 116 2.51 16.85 7.42
C SER A 116 3.42 16.56 8.61
N ASP A 117 3.10 15.49 9.35
CA ASP A 117 3.90 14.99 10.46
C ASP A 117 5.22 14.37 9.97
N ASN A 118 6.18 15.24 9.63
CA ASN A 118 7.47 14.85 9.09
C ASN A 118 8.53 14.83 10.18
N GLY A 119 9.46 13.89 10.06
CA GLY A 119 10.62 13.75 10.93
C GLY A 119 11.91 13.73 10.15
N PHE A 120 12.99 13.40 10.84
CA PHE A 120 14.30 13.21 10.26
C PHE A 120 14.83 11.83 10.58
N ASP A 121 15.07 11.04 9.54
CA ASP A 121 15.79 9.78 9.62
C ASP A 121 17.29 10.09 9.64
N ALA A 122 17.92 9.98 10.80
CA ALA A 122 19.34 10.28 10.98
C ALA A 122 20.25 9.30 10.23
N ASN A 123 19.83 8.04 10.10
CA ASN A 123 20.60 6.99 9.43
C ASN A 123 20.64 7.23 7.92
N LYS A 124 19.47 7.44 7.31
CA LYS A 124 19.35 7.68 5.85
C LYS A 124 19.50 9.16 5.46
N LYS A 125 19.58 10.06 6.45
CA LYS A 125 19.62 11.52 6.28
C LYS A 125 18.43 12.05 5.46
N VAL A 126 17.24 11.49 5.69
CA VAL A 126 16.01 11.84 4.96
C VAL A 126 15.07 12.65 5.87
N LYS A 127 14.63 13.82 5.40
CA LYS A 127 13.54 14.60 6.01
C LYS A 127 12.21 14.19 5.38
N GLY A 128 11.30 13.61 6.17
CA GLY A 128 9.98 13.21 5.68
C GLY A 128 9.31 12.15 6.55
N ILE A 129 8.79 11.11 5.91
CA ILE A 129 8.05 10.02 6.56
C ILE A 129 8.73 8.68 6.34
N LYS A 130 8.30 7.66 7.07
CA LYS A 130 8.61 6.25 6.83
C LYS A 130 7.35 5.49 6.49
N ARG A 131 7.43 4.69 5.43
CA ARG A 131 6.39 3.76 5.00
C ARG A 131 6.84 2.38 5.39
N ASN A 132 6.10 1.74 6.27
CA ASN A 132 6.37 0.37 6.71
C ASN A 132 5.31 -0.50 6.06
N ILE A 133 5.73 -1.56 5.36
CA ILE A 133 4.79 -2.47 4.70
C ILE A 133 5.12 -3.90 5.06
N VAL A 134 4.08 -4.72 5.11
CA VAL A 134 4.18 -6.17 5.17
C VAL A 134 3.67 -6.73 3.85
N VAL A 135 4.49 -7.55 3.19
CA VAL A 135 4.16 -8.12 1.87
C VAL A 135 4.21 -9.64 1.88
N ASP A 136 3.43 -10.29 1.02
CA ASP A 136 3.57 -11.73 0.74
C ASP A 136 4.78 -12.04 -0.17
N ARG A 137 4.99 -13.34 -0.46
CA ARG A 137 6.02 -13.80 -1.40
C ARG A 137 5.92 -13.25 -2.82
N ASN A 138 4.76 -12.73 -3.22
CA ASN A 138 4.56 -12.11 -4.53
C ASN A 138 4.86 -10.61 -4.52
N GLY A 139 5.00 -9.98 -3.34
CA GLY A 139 5.10 -8.53 -3.17
C GLY A 139 3.75 -7.84 -3.02
N PHE A 140 2.69 -8.59 -2.72
CA PHE A 140 1.38 -8.00 -2.47
C PHE A 140 1.35 -7.44 -1.05
N ILE A 141 0.97 -6.17 -0.91
CA ILE A 141 0.85 -5.49 0.38
C ILE A 141 -0.34 -6.07 1.15
N LEU A 142 -0.08 -6.44 2.41
CA LEU A 142 -1.04 -7.10 3.31
C LEU A 142 -1.36 -6.25 4.53
N ALA A 143 -0.40 -5.41 4.93
CA ALA A 143 -0.55 -4.39 5.95
C ALA A 143 0.45 -3.26 5.68
N ARG A 144 0.12 -2.05 6.13
CA ARG A 144 0.94 -0.85 5.97
C ARG A 144 0.72 0.09 7.15
N THR A 145 1.77 0.81 7.52
CA THR A 145 1.70 1.97 8.41
C THR A 145 2.62 3.07 7.90
N VAL A 146 2.21 4.32 8.10
CA VAL A 146 3.03 5.50 7.82
C VAL A 146 3.27 6.26 9.12
N CYS A 147 4.54 6.59 9.36
CA CYS A 147 4.94 7.37 10.53
C CYS A 147 5.96 8.45 10.16
N SER A 148 6.17 9.38 11.10
CA SER A 148 7.25 10.37 10.98
C SER A 148 8.61 9.69 10.86
N ALA A 149 9.52 10.23 10.04
CA ALA A 149 10.81 9.59 9.76
C ALA A 149 11.77 9.49 10.98
N SER A 150 11.47 10.19 12.07
CA SER A 150 12.21 10.06 13.34
C SER A 150 11.84 8.81 14.13
N VAL A 151 10.70 8.18 13.85
CA VAL A 151 10.25 6.97 14.54
C VAL A 151 11.12 5.79 14.14
N HIS A 152 11.53 4.97 15.12
CA HIS A 152 12.29 3.76 14.85
C HIS A 152 11.39 2.67 14.27
N ASP A 153 11.86 1.96 13.24
CA ASP A 153 11.03 1.04 12.44
C ASP A 153 10.49 -0.12 13.29
N SER A 154 11.21 -0.50 14.34
CA SER A 154 10.80 -1.54 15.28
C SER A 154 9.49 -1.20 16.02
N HIS A 155 9.21 0.08 16.28
CA HIS A 155 7.96 0.51 16.92
C HIS A 155 6.74 0.31 16.01
N GLN A 156 6.95 0.19 14.70
CA GLN A 156 5.89 -0.05 13.72
C GLN A 156 5.61 -1.53 13.50
N ALA A 157 6.45 -2.43 14.03
CA ALA A 157 6.29 -3.88 13.86
C ALA A 157 5.00 -4.39 14.50
N HIS A 158 4.72 -3.98 15.74
CA HIS A 158 3.53 -4.42 16.48
C HIS A 158 2.22 -4.00 15.81
N PRO A 159 1.98 -2.71 15.46
CA PRO A 159 0.74 -2.33 14.77
C PRO A 159 0.61 -2.97 13.39
N LEU A 160 1.72 -3.17 12.66
CA LEU A 160 1.70 -3.90 11.39
C LEU A 160 1.30 -5.36 11.56
N CYS A 161 1.87 -6.05 12.54
CA CYS A 161 1.55 -7.45 12.82
C CYS A 161 0.10 -7.60 13.29
N ASN A 162 -0.40 -6.69 14.12
CA ASN A 162 -1.81 -6.65 14.52
C ASN A 162 -2.75 -6.49 13.31
N ALA A 163 -2.50 -5.52 12.44
CA ALA A 163 -3.31 -5.32 11.23
C ALA A 163 -3.24 -6.55 10.30
N ALA A 164 -2.05 -7.13 10.16
CA ALA A 164 -1.80 -8.32 9.38
C ALA A 164 -2.48 -9.58 9.94
N ASP A 165 -2.50 -9.76 11.26
CA ASP A 165 -3.12 -10.89 11.94
C ASP A 165 -4.64 -10.86 11.79
N ARG A 166 -5.26 -9.71 12.07
CA ARG A 166 -6.71 -9.51 12.00
C ARG A 166 -7.33 -9.84 10.65
N GLU A 167 -6.61 -9.58 9.57
CA GLU A 167 -7.11 -9.79 8.21
C GLU A 167 -6.70 -11.14 7.63
N TRP A 168 -5.64 -11.78 8.14
CA TRP A 168 -5.00 -12.87 7.43
C TRP A 168 -4.62 -14.06 8.32
N GLU A 169 -5.60 -14.90 8.58
CA GLU A 169 -5.62 -16.04 9.52
C GLU A 169 -4.48 -17.07 9.42
N ARG A 170 -3.77 -17.17 8.29
CA ARG A 170 -2.71 -18.17 8.10
C ARG A 170 -1.32 -17.61 8.38
N LEU A 171 -1.22 -16.37 8.83
CA LEU A 171 0.05 -15.72 9.07
C LEU A 171 0.77 -16.36 10.25
N GLU A 172 1.93 -16.96 9.99
CA GLU A 172 2.74 -17.62 11.03
C GLU A 172 4.12 -16.99 11.15
N LYS A 173 4.63 -16.37 10.07
CA LYS A 173 6.02 -15.92 10.01
C LYS A 173 6.21 -14.62 9.24
N VAL A 174 6.99 -13.70 9.82
CA VAL A 174 7.39 -12.44 9.18
C VAL A 174 8.91 -12.33 9.18
N LEU A 175 9.48 -12.13 7.99
CA LEU A 175 10.91 -11.92 7.78
C LEU A 175 11.24 -10.44 8.00
N VAL A 176 12.20 -10.19 8.87
CA VAL A 176 12.59 -8.83 9.31
C VAL A 176 14.09 -8.61 9.23
N ASP A 177 14.50 -7.33 9.36
CA ASP A 177 15.91 -6.97 9.56
C ASP A 177 16.37 -7.19 11.01
N ARG A 178 17.68 -7.10 11.25
CA ARG A 178 18.29 -7.22 12.58
C ARG A 178 17.76 -6.19 13.58
N GLY A 179 17.24 -5.05 13.12
CA GLY A 179 16.65 -4.01 13.96
C GLY A 179 15.37 -4.40 14.70
N TYR A 180 14.79 -5.57 14.39
CA TYR A 180 13.52 -6.06 14.97
C TYR A 180 13.74 -7.15 16.04
N ARG A 181 14.97 -7.31 16.55
CA ARG A 181 15.29 -8.26 17.62
C ARG A 181 14.87 -7.74 19.00
N GLY A 182 14.86 -8.64 19.98
CA GLY A 182 14.66 -8.30 21.39
C GLY A 182 13.23 -8.50 21.84
N GLU A 183 12.76 -7.61 22.72
CA GLU A 183 11.43 -7.67 23.35
C GLU A 183 10.31 -7.65 22.30
N ILE A 184 10.43 -6.82 21.27
CA ILE A 184 9.43 -6.67 20.20
C ILE A 184 9.13 -8.02 19.50
N ALA A 185 10.15 -8.84 19.27
CA ALA A 185 9.96 -10.16 18.66
C ALA A 185 9.19 -11.10 19.60
N LYS A 186 9.48 -11.06 20.91
CA LYS A 186 8.79 -11.85 21.91
C LYS A 186 7.34 -11.41 22.09
N ASP A 187 7.10 -10.10 22.10
CA ASP A 187 5.76 -9.53 22.24
C ASP A 187 4.88 -9.88 21.03
N ILE A 188 5.42 -9.78 19.81
CA ILE A 188 4.69 -10.14 18.59
C ILE A 188 4.37 -11.64 18.55
N GLU A 189 5.30 -12.49 18.97
CA GLU A 189 5.05 -13.94 19.04
C GLU A 189 4.01 -14.28 20.10
N LYS A 190 4.05 -13.62 21.26
CA LYS A 190 3.08 -13.79 22.34
C LYS A 190 1.68 -13.30 21.97
N ASP A 191 1.57 -12.12 21.36
CA ASP A 191 0.30 -11.45 21.12
C ASP A 191 -0.42 -11.98 19.87
N PHE A 192 0.33 -12.41 18.85
CA PHE A 192 -0.23 -12.75 17.54
C PHE A 192 0.14 -14.16 17.04
N ALA A 193 0.93 -14.94 17.79
CA ALA A 193 1.49 -16.21 17.32
C ALA A 193 2.30 -16.09 16.01
N ILE A 194 2.90 -14.92 15.78
CA ILE A 194 3.73 -14.63 14.60
C ILE A 194 5.20 -14.70 14.99
N SER A 195 5.95 -15.60 14.35
CA SER A 195 7.40 -15.68 14.54
C SER A 195 8.13 -14.63 13.67
N LEU A 196 8.91 -13.75 14.31
CA LEU A 196 9.81 -12.83 13.61
C LEU A 196 11.15 -13.51 13.30
N GLU A 197 11.35 -13.87 12.03
CA GLU A 197 12.60 -14.48 11.60
C GLU A 197 13.54 -13.41 11.05
N VAL A 198 14.67 -13.22 11.73
CA VAL A 198 15.69 -12.27 11.31
C VAL A 198 16.48 -12.86 10.17
N SER A 199 16.37 -12.22 9.01
CA SER A 199 17.12 -12.59 7.81
C SER A 199 18.63 -12.37 8.04
N ASN A 200 19.39 -13.45 8.26
CA ASN A 200 20.85 -13.40 8.44
C ASN A 200 21.59 -13.79 7.17
N THR A 201 22.67 -13.07 6.86
CA THR A 201 23.74 -13.57 5.98
C THR A 201 24.60 -14.54 6.81
N PRO A 202 24.88 -15.77 6.35
CA PRO A 202 25.80 -16.68 7.04
C PRO A 202 27.16 -16.00 7.25
N ASN A 203 27.77 -16.16 8.43
CA ASN A 203 29.09 -15.59 8.70
C ASN A 203 30.13 -16.21 7.76
N GLY A 204 31.01 -15.39 7.17
CA GLY A 204 32.15 -15.83 6.35
C GLY A 204 31.96 -15.81 4.83
N THR A 205 30.80 -15.41 4.31
CA THR A 205 30.59 -15.30 2.85
C THR A 205 31.03 -13.92 2.33
N LYS A 206 31.96 -13.90 1.37
CA LYS A 206 32.33 -12.70 0.59
C LYS A 206 31.39 -12.56 -0.60
N GLY A 207 30.68 -11.44 -0.71
CA GLY A 207 29.79 -11.12 -1.84
C GLY A 207 28.35 -10.80 -1.42
N PHE A 208 27.53 -10.35 -2.38
CA PHE A 208 26.10 -10.12 -2.18
C PHE A 208 25.34 -11.44 -2.25
N ILE A 209 24.75 -11.86 -1.13
CA ILE A 209 23.81 -12.99 -1.08
C ILE A 209 22.40 -12.43 -0.93
N PRO A 210 21.54 -12.57 -1.95
CA PRO A 210 20.14 -12.20 -1.84
C PRO A 210 19.50 -12.97 -0.68
N LYS A 211 19.01 -12.26 0.34
CA LYS A 211 18.24 -12.89 1.41
C LYS A 211 16.89 -13.33 0.83
N PRO A 212 16.51 -14.61 0.89
CA PRO A 212 15.25 -15.10 0.34
C PRO A 212 14.08 -14.25 0.88
N LEU A 213 13.16 -13.87 0.00
CA LEU A 213 11.95 -13.08 0.28
C LEU A 213 12.15 -11.62 0.77
N ARG A 214 13.32 -11.20 1.27
CA ARG A 214 13.56 -9.79 1.62
C ARG A 214 13.63 -8.88 0.41
N TRP A 215 14.24 -9.34 -0.68
CA TRP A 215 14.26 -8.59 -1.94
C TRP A 215 12.84 -8.31 -2.49
N VAL A 216 11.83 -9.10 -2.06
CA VAL A 216 10.44 -8.94 -2.51
C VAL A 216 9.83 -7.64 -1.96
N VAL A 217 10.11 -7.28 -0.71
CA VAL A 217 9.60 -6.03 -0.12
C VAL A 217 10.31 -4.81 -0.72
N GLU A 218 11.62 -4.88 -0.93
CA GLU A 218 12.40 -3.82 -1.61
C GLU A 218 11.92 -3.61 -3.07
N ARG A 219 11.63 -4.70 -3.78
CA ARG A 219 11.00 -4.63 -5.10
C ARG A 219 9.60 -4.02 -5.04
N THR A 220 8.83 -4.32 -3.99
CA THR A 220 7.49 -3.73 -3.81
C THR A 220 7.58 -2.22 -3.62
N PHE A 221 8.54 -1.72 -2.84
CA PHE A 221 8.81 -0.28 -2.76
C PHE A 221 9.18 0.31 -4.13
N SER A 222 9.99 -0.41 -4.91
CA SER A 222 10.34 0.02 -6.28
C SER A 222 9.11 0.12 -7.20
N TRP A 223 8.10 -0.74 -7.01
CA TRP A 223 6.82 -0.62 -7.72
C TRP A 223 6.02 0.60 -7.28
N LEU A 224 6.06 0.96 -5.99
CA LEU A 224 5.41 2.18 -5.49
C LEU A 224 6.04 3.44 -6.07
N ASP A 225 7.35 3.43 -6.35
CA ASP A 225 8.06 4.57 -6.95
C ASP A 225 7.58 4.92 -8.38
N TRP A 226 6.92 3.98 -9.08
CA TRP A 226 6.31 4.24 -10.40
C TRP A 226 5.11 5.19 -10.32
N PHE A 227 4.49 5.32 -9.15
CA PHE A 227 3.40 6.25 -8.91
C PHE A 227 3.98 7.58 -8.46
N ARG A 228 3.95 8.59 -9.33
CA ARG A 228 4.59 9.89 -9.05
C ARG A 228 4.09 10.55 -7.76
N ARG A 229 2.82 10.31 -7.39
CA ARG A 229 2.27 10.80 -6.13
C ARG A 229 2.99 10.25 -4.91
N LEU A 230 3.57 9.05 -5.01
CA LEU A 230 4.30 8.37 -3.94
C LEU A 230 5.80 8.69 -3.94
N SER A 231 6.38 9.32 -4.97
CA SER A 231 7.82 9.65 -4.99
C SER A 231 8.26 10.61 -3.88
N ARG A 232 7.32 11.40 -3.35
CA ARG A 232 7.47 12.22 -2.13
C ARG A 232 6.19 12.15 -1.30
N ASN A 233 6.25 12.50 -0.03
CA ASN A 233 5.04 12.64 0.77
C ASN A 233 4.39 14.01 0.57
N TYR A 234 3.33 14.07 -0.23
CA TYR A 234 2.52 15.27 -0.40
C TYR A 234 1.31 15.33 0.56
N GLU A 235 1.02 14.23 1.24
CA GLU A 235 -0.17 14.09 2.08
C GLU A 235 0.03 14.72 3.45
N GLU A 236 -1.00 15.38 3.96
CA GLU A 236 -0.97 16.07 5.26
C GLU A 236 -1.09 15.10 6.43
N SER A 237 -1.95 14.08 6.32
CA SER A 237 -2.09 13.02 7.34
C SER A 237 -1.45 11.71 6.89
N THR A 238 -0.93 10.95 7.85
CA THR A 238 -0.35 9.62 7.64
C THR A 238 -1.39 8.64 7.10
N GLU A 239 -2.63 8.72 7.57
CA GLU A 239 -3.78 7.96 7.05
C GLU A 239 -3.93 8.13 5.53
N VAL A 240 -3.88 9.36 5.01
CA VAL A 240 -4.01 9.59 3.56
C VAL A 240 -2.78 9.05 2.81
N ALA A 241 -1.60 9.09 3.43
CA ALA A 241 -0.41 8.47 2.84
C ALA A 241 -0.53 6.94 2.76
N GLU A 242 -1.13 6.28 3.76
CA GLU A 242 -1.44 4.85 3.74
C GLU A 242 -2.44 4.52 2.63
N GLU A 243 -3.51 5.31 2.49
CA GLU A 243 -4.53 5.14 1.45
C GLU A 243 -3.95 5.26 0.03
N MET A 244 -2.96 6.15 -0.17
CA MET A 244 -2.25 6.26 -1.45
C MET A 244 -1.40 5.01 -1.75
N ILE A 245 -0.83 4.36 -0.72
CA ILE A 245 -0.12 3.08 -0.86
C ILE A 245 -1.13 1.99 -1.28
N ASP A 246 -2.30 1.94 -0.65
CA ASP A 246 -3.33 0.95 -0.98
C ASP A 246 -3.85 1.12 -2.41
N LEU A 247 -4.12 2.36 -2.84
CA LEU A 247 -4.53 2.66 -4.21
C LEU A 247 -3.48 2.24 -5.25
N ALA A 248 -2.19 2.41 -4.94
CA ALA A 248 -1.10 1.94 -5.80
C ALA A 248 -1.07 0.41 -5.88
N ALA A 249 -1.20 -0.27 -4.74
CA ALA A 249 -1.29 -1.73 -4.69
C ALA A 249 -2.50 -2.26 -5.46
N ILE A 250 -3.67 -1.62 -5.31
CA ILE A 250 -4.89 -1.91 -6.08
C ILE A 250 -4.62 -1.75 -7.57
N LYS A 251 -4.02 -0.64 -8.02
CA LYS A 251 -3.74 -0.41 -9.45
C LYS A 251 -2.81 -1.47 -10.03
N ILE A 252 -1.81 -1.93 -9.27
CA ILE A 252 -0.92 -3.04 -9.67
C ILE A 252 -1.72 -4.35 -9.81
N LEU A 253 -2.56 -4.68 -8.83
CA LEU A 253 -3.31 -5.94 -8.80
C LEU A 253 -4.44 -5.99 -9.83
N LEU A 254 -5.05 -4.84 -10.17
CA LEU A 254 -6.07 -4.74 -11.22
C LEU A 254 -5.55 -5.15 -12.59
N ASN A 255 -4.24 -5.05 -12.84
CA ASN A 255 -3.63 -5.52 -14.09
C ASN A 255 -3.42 -7.04 -14.12
N GLN A 256 -3.74 -7.75 -13.03
CA GLN A 256 -3.53 -9.19 -12.90
C GLN A 256 -4.85 -9.98 -12.86
N ILE A 257 -5.99 -9.32 -12.81
CA ILE A 257 -7.31 -9.97 -12.78
C ILE A 257 -7.86 -10.20 -14.19
#